data_AF-A0A2P2ICZ7-F1
#
_entry.id   AF-A0A2P2ICZ7-F1
#
_cell.length_a   1.000
_cell.length_b   1.000
_cell.length_c   1.000
_cell.angle_alpha   90.00
_cell.angle_beta   90.00
_cell.angle_gamma   90.00
#
_symmetry.space_group_name_H-M   'P 1'
#
loop_
_entity.id
_entity.type
_entity.pdbx_description
1 polymer ?
#
loop_
_entity_poly.entity_id
_entity_poly.type
_entity_poly.pdbx_seq_one_letter_code
_entity_poly.pdbx_strand_id
1 'polypeptide(L)'
;MNVFHCSLPYKYILDILLLLLVASNCRSDDNPGEEDNNDNCAVLCSGELFEDVQLLRLFNSSTRFPHMKLLSSPERIQHEFEVLKNTSNVLDRGELQKFVEKWFAPPGLDITIVMPYDWVEEPHFINDVYDIKLRGWLHDLNGIWKLLLRKTPEDVKENANRYSQIYLPNPFVIPGGRFTEMYYWDSFWTIEGLLLCQMHHTARKMIENLLHLMKQYGHIPNGSRKY
;
A
#
# COMPACT_ATOMS: atom_id res chain seq x y z
N MET A 1 5.07 -16.39 48.56
CA MET A 1 4.13 -15.56 47.79
C MET A 1 4.60 -14.12 47.90
N ASN A 2 5.16 -13.56 46.83
CA ASN A 2 5.31 -12.12 46.66
C ASN A 2 5.24 -11.82 45.17
N VAL A 3 4.54 -10.72 44.90
CA VAL A 3 3.81 -10.39 43.69
C VAL A 3 4.72 -9.69 42.67
N PHE A 4 4.50 -10.01 41.39
CA PHE A 4 5.10 -9.33 40.24
C PHE A 4 4.81 -7.82 40.30
N HIS A 5 5.85 -7.00 40.44
CA HIS A 5 5.77 -5.56 40.17
C HIS A 5 6.03 -5.33 38.68
N CYS A 6 4.96 -5.10 37.95
CA CYS A 6 4.96 -4.64 36.56
C CYS A 6 5.16 -3.12 36.55
N SER A 7 6.33 -2.66 36.10
CA SER A 7 6.63 -1.24 35.89
C SER A 7 6.47 -0.89 34.41
N LEU A 8 5.23 -0.59 34.00
CA LEU A 8 4.85 -0.16 32.64
C LEU A 8 4.10 1.20 32.54
N PRO A 9 4.27 2.23 33.41
CA PRO A 9 3.54 3.49 33.20
C PRO A 9 4.27 4.53 32.32
N TYR A 10 5.58 4.39 32.07
CA TYR A 10 6.37 5.47 31.43
C TYR A 10 6.43 5.43 29.90
N LYS A 11 6.21 4.28 29.26
CA LYS A 11 6.31 4.13 27.79
C LYS A 11 5.16 4.88 27.08
N TYR A 12 3.94 4.71 27.58
CA TYR A 12 2.75 5.37 27.04
C TYR A 12 2.74 6.89 27.20
N ILE A 13 3.37 7.43 28.24
CA ILE A 13 3.44 8.89 28.45
C ILE A 13 4.35 9.54 27.41
N LEU A 14 5.48 8.90 27.07
CA LEU A 14 6.36 9.38 26.01
C LEU A 14 5.70 9.28 24.63
N ASP A 15 4.97 8.20 24.36
CA ASP A 15 4.26 8.00 23.10
C ASP A 15 3.12 9.01 22.91
N ILE A 16 2.38 9.32 23.99
CA ILE A 16 1.33 10.36 23.99
C ILE A 16 1.96 11.75 23.83
N LEU A 17 3.10 12.05 24.48
CA LEU A 17 3.81 13.31 24.31
C LEU A 17 4.39 13.47 22.91
N LEU A 18 4.87 12.39 22.29
CA LEU A 18 5.37 12.40 20.91
C LEU A 18 4.21 12.63 19.92
N LEU A 19 3.06 11.99 20.15
CA LEU A 19 1.83 12.24 19.37
C LEU A 19 1.32 13.68 19.52
N LEU A 20 1.36 14.25 20.73
CA LEU A 20 0.96 15.63 20.98
C LEU A 20 1.93 16.66 20.40
N LEU A 21 3.25 16.39 20.41
CA LEU A 21 4.26 17.26 19.79
C LEU A 21 4.18 17.24 18.27
N VAL A 22 3.85 16.10 17.66
CA VAL A 22 3.57 16.01 16.22
C VAL A 22 2.29 16.78 15.86
N ALA A 23 1.24 16.68 16.68
CA ALA A 23 0.00 17.44 16.47
C ALA A 23 0.17 18.97 16.64
N SER A 24 1.08 19.40 17.53
CA SER A 24 1.31 20.83 17.84
C SER A 24 2.05 21.60 16.73
N ASN A 25 2.76 20.89 15.84
CA ASN A 25 3.50 21.48 14.72
C ASN A 25 2.74 21.42 13.38
N CYS A 26 1.49 20.95 13.38
CA CYS A 26 0.58 21.13 12.24
C CYS A 26 0.07 22.57 12.22
N ARG A 27 0.89 23.48 11.70
CA ARG A 27 0.39 24.77 11.22
C ARG A 27 -0.36 24.51 9.93
N SER A 28 -1.68 24.63 9.98
CA SER A 28 -2.55 24.60 8.81
C SER A 28 -2.30 25.87 7.99
N ASP A 29 -1.39 25.78 7.01
CA ASP A 29 -1.57 26.56 5.79
C ASP A 29 -2.77 25.91 5.08
N ASP A 30 -3.96 26.46 5.34
CA ASP A 30 -5.19 26.11 4.65
C ASP A 30 -5.07 26.51 3.17
N ASN A 31 -4.39 25.69 2.39
CA ASN A 31 -4.83 25.44 1.03
C ASN A 31 -5.71 24.19 1.12
N PRO A 32 -7.01 24.27 0.81
CA PRO A 32 -7.78 23.05 0.61
C PRO A 32 -7.02 22.25 -0.44
N GLY A 33 -6.53 21.07 -0.05
CA GLY A 33 -5.86 20.16 -0.97
C GLY A 33 -6.79 20.04 -2.18
N GLU A 34 -6.24 20.32 -3.37
CA GLU A 34 -6.93 20.00 -4.61
C GLU A 34 -7.48 18.59 -4.43
N GLU A 35 -8.81 18.45 -4.44
CA GLU A 35 -9.42 17.17 -4.75
C GLU A 35 -8.77 16.77 -6.06
N ASP A 36 -7.83 15.84 -5.97
CA ASP A 36 -7.09 15.29 -7.09
C ASP A 36 -8.14 14.66 -7.99
N ASN A 37 -8.64 15.46 -8.92
CA ASN A 37 -9.64 15.14 -9.93
C ASN A 37 -8.95 14.24 -10.98
N ASN A 38 -8.35 13.17 -10.47
CA ASN A 38 -7.44 12.29 -11.16
C ASN A 38 -8.31 11.28 -11.89
N ASP A 39 -8.54 11.58 -13.16
CA ASP A 39 -9.38 10.88 -14.14
C ASP A 39 -9.11 9.36 -14.24
N ASN A 40 -8.02 8.90 -13.63
CA ASN A 40 -7.62 7.50 -13.68
C ASN A 40 -8.50 6.56 -12.86
N CYS A 41 -9.15 7.03 -11.79
CA CYS A 41 -10.11 6.21 -11.07
C CYS A 41 -11.43 6.00 -11.82
N ALA A 42 -11.78 6.89 -12.77
CA ALA A 42 -12.89 6.66 -13.70
C ALA A 42 -12.61 5.51 -14.69
N VAL A 43 -11.36 5.03 -14.75
CA VAL A 43 -10.93 3.88 -15.56
C VAL A 43 -10.62 2.66 -14.71
N LEU A 44 -9.84 2.81 -13.62
CA LEU A 44 -9.28 1.69 -12.85
C LEU A 44 -10.11 1.30 -11.61
N CYS A 45 -10.90 2.23 -11.07
CA CYS A 45 -11.59 2.08 -9.79
C CYS A 45 -13.12 1.99 -9.94
N SER A 46 -13.64 2.66 -10.96
CA SER A 46 -15.05 2.91 -11.21
C SER A 46 -15.27 3.16 -12.71
N GLY A 47 -16.52 3.43 -13.11
CA GLY A 47 -16.87 3.74 -14.50
C GLY A 47 -17.19 2.50 -15.34
N GLU A 48 -17.75 2.73 -16.53
CA GLU A 48 -18.28 1.64 -17.36
C GLU A 48 -17.22 0.62 -17.77
N LEU A 49 -16.00 1.06 -18.11
CA LEU A 49 -14.92 0.15 -18.49
C LEU A 49 -14.56 -0.78 -17.33
N PHE A 50 -14.45 -0.23 -16.12
CA PHE A 50 -14.22 -1.03 -14.93
C PHE A 50 -15.37 -2.02 -14.71
N GLU A 51 -16.62 -1.56 -14.74
CA GLU A 51 -17.80 -2.40 -14.54
C GLU A 51 -17.88 -3.54 -15.57
N ASP A 52 -17.69 -3.25 -16.84
CA ASP A 52 -17.73 -4.23 -17.93
C ASP A 52 -16.62 -5.29 -17.76
N VAL A 53 -15.40 -4.89 -17.35
CA VAL A 53 -14.30 -5.83 -17.05
C VAL A 53 -14.66 -6.77 -15.90
N GLN A 54 -15.31 -6.25 -14.85
CA GLN A 54 -15.67 -7.04 -13.67
C GLN A 54 -16.87 -7.95 -13.94
N LEU A 55 -17.91 -7.45 -14.60
CA LEU A 55 -19.14 -8.21 -14.92
C LEU A 55 -18.87 -9.33 -15.94
N LEU A 56 -18.03 -9.07 -16.94
CA LEU A 56 -17.62 -10.09 -17.92
C LEU A 56 -16.54 -11.05 -17.39
N ARG A 57 -16.12 -10.89 -16.12
CA ARG A 57 -15.11 -11.72 -15.44
C ARG A 57 -13.89 -11.92 -16.33
N LEU A 58 -13.33 -10.81 -16.82
CA LEU A 58 -12.17 -10.83 -17.68
C LEU A 58 -10.98 -11.51 -16.98
N PHE A 59 -10.87 -11.28 -15.67
CA PHE A 59 -9.86 -11.83 -14.80
C PHE A 59 -10.48 -12.65 -13.66
N ASN A 60 -9.75 -13.67 -13.20
CA ASN A 60 -10.17 -14.50 -12.05
C ASN A 60 -10.16 -13.72 -10.72
N SER A 61 -9.34 -12.68 -10.62
CA SER A 61 -9.31 -11.78 -9.46
C SER A 61 -9.87 -10.43 -9.84
N SER A 62 -10.86 -9.97 -9.07
CA SER A 62 -11.43 -8.62 -9.18
C SER A 62 -10.43 -7.51 -8.89
N THR A 63 -9.29 -7.82 -8.24
CA THR A 63 -8.22 -6.85 -7.95
C THR A 63 -7.20 -6.72 -9.08
N ARG A 64 -7.22 -7.63 -10.06
CA ARG A 64 -6.18 -7.64 -11.10
C ARG A 64 -6.21 -6.38 -11.96
N PHE A 65 -7.39 -5.97 -12.40
CA PHE A 65 -7.54 -4.83 -13.30
C PHE A 65 -7.21 -3.48 -12.62
N PRO A 66 -7.67 -3.19 -11.38
CA PRO A 66 -7.21 -2.02 -10.64
C PRO A 66 -5.69 -1.93 -10.47
N HIS A 67 -4.98 -3.06 -10.44
CA HIS A 67 -3.53 -3.12 -10.27
C HIS A 67 -2.75 -2.97 -11.58
N MET A 68 -3.42 -2.80 -12.72
CA MET A 68 -2.78 -2.58 -14.02
C MET A 68 -2.33 -1.13 -14.19
N LYS A 69 -1.40 -0.90 -15.11
CA LYS A 69 -0.93 0.43 -15.51
C LYS A 69 -1.63 0.88 -16.79
N LEU A 70 -2.12 2.11 -16.84
CA LEU A 70 -2.59 2.71 -18.10
C LEU A 70 -1.42 3.01 -19.05
N LEU A 71 -1.52 2.58 -20.30
CA LEU A 71 -0.50 2.86 -21.33
C LEU A 71 -0.65 4.26 -21.96
N SER A 72 -1.80 4.91 -21.76
CA SER A 72 -2.10 6.27 -22.20
C SER A 72 -2.81 7.06 -21.08
N SER A 73 -3.25 8.28 -21.37
CA SER A 73 -4.02 9.08 -20.42
C SER A 73 -5.41 8.44 -20.20
N PRO A 74 -6.02 8.59 -19.01
CA PRO A 74 -7.33 8.03 -18.75
C PRO A 74 -8.41 8.54 -19.72
N GLU A 75 -8.36 9.81 -20.10
CA GLU A 75 -9.31 10.45 -21.02
C GLU A 75 -9.25 9.77 -22.40
N ARG A 76 -8.04 9.48 -22.88
CA ARG A 76 -7.83 8.82 -24.17
C ARG A 76 -8.36 7.39 -24.16
N ILE A 77 -8.16 6.67 -23.06
CA ILE A 77 -8.63 5.29 -22.91
C ILE A 77 -10.15 5.26 -22.82
N GLN A 78 -10.77 6.16 -22.05
CA GLN A 78 -12.23 6.29 -21.98
C GLN A 78 -12.84 6.56 -23.36
N HIS A 79 -12.30 7.54 -24.09
CA HIS A 79 -12.78 7.86 -25.43
C HIS A 79 -12.68 6.66 -26.39
N GLU A 80 -11.55 5.93 -26.38
CA GLU A 80 -11.38 4.77 -27.24
C GLU A 80 -12.29 3.60 -26.84
N PHE A 81 -12.65 3.51 -25.56
CA PHE A 81 -13.63 2.54 -25.09
C PHE A 81 -15.05 2.89 -25.55
N GLU A 82 -15.44 4.16 -25.53
CA GLU A 82 -16.72 4.62 -26.10
C GLU A 82 -16.82 4.31 -27.59
N VAL A 83 -15.73 4.54 -28.35
CA VAL A 83 -15.67 4.19 -29.78
C VAL A 83 -15.86 2.68 -29.99
N LEU A 84 -15.27 1.85 -29.14
CA LEU A 84 -15.47 0.39 -29.20
C LEU A 84 -16.94 0.02 -28.97
N LYS A 85 -17.57 0.56 -27.92
CA LYS A 85 -18.99 0.27 -27.60
C LYS A 85 -19.95 0.78 -28.69
N ASN A 86 -19.66 1.92 -29.32
CA ASN A 86 -20.49 2.45 -30.40
C ASN A 86 -20.35 1.63 -31.70
N THR A 87 -19.22 0.94 -31.89
CA THR A 87 -18.98 0.10 -33.08
C THR A 87 -19.53 -1.32 -32.89
N SER A 88 -19.47 -1.85 -31.66
CA SER A 88 -19.97 -3.17 -31.30
C SER A 88 -21.38 -3.08 -30.71
N ASN A 89 -22.41 -3.60 -31.40
CA ASN A 89 -23.79 -3.65 -30.87
C ASN A 89 -23.89 -4.38 -29.51
N VAL A 90 -23.00 -5.35 -29.24
CA VAL A 90 -22.85 -6.04 -27.96
C VAL A 90 -21.36 -6.20 -27.70
N LEU A 91 -20.85 -5.69 -26.59
CA LEU A 91 -19.45 -5.86 -26.20
C LEU A 91 -19.23 -7.31 -25.75
N ASP A 92 -18.48 -8.07 -26.54
CA ASP A 92 -18.11 -9.43 -26.16
C ASP A 92 -16.83 -9.47 -25.29
N ARG A 93 -16.65 -10.57 -24.54
CA ARG A 93 -15.50 -10.75 -23.64
C ARG A 93 -14.16 -10.73 -24.38
N GLY A 94 -14.11 -11.21 -25.62
CA GLY A 94 -12.88 -11.27 -26.43
C GLY A 94 -12.47 -9.91 -26.99
N GLU A 95 -13.43 -9.08 -27.39
CA GLU A 95 -13.21 -7.69 -27.78
C GLU A 95 -12.69 -6.87 -26.61
N LEU A 96 -13.31 -7.01 -25.44
CA LEU A 96 -12.84 -6.33 -24.23
C LEU A 96 -11.44 -6.81 -23.80
N GLN A 97 -11.14 -8.10 -23.94
CA GLN A 97 -9.81 -8.64 -23.68
C GLN A 97 -8.75 -7.96 -24.56
N LYS A 98 -9.00 -7.88 -25.88
CA LYS A 98 -8.08 -7.22 -26.82
C LYS A 98 -7.93 -5.74 -26.51
N PHE A 99 -9.01 -5.08 -26.10
CA PHE A 99 -8.96 -3.69 -25.67
C PHE A 99 -8.06 -3.50 -24.46
N VAL A 100 -8.23 -4.32 -23.42
CA VAL A 100 -7.41 -4.26 -22.20
C VAL A 100 -5.94 -4.56 -22.51
N GLU A 101 -5.65 -5.56 -23.34
CA GLU A 101 -4.28 -5.90 -23.76
C GLU A 101 -3.61 -4.77 -24.56
N LYS A 102 -4.38 -3.98 -25.31
CA LYS A 102 -3.87 -2.84 -26.08
C LYS A 102 -3.54 -1.63 -25.21
N TRP A 103 -4.35 -1.37 -24.18
CA TRP A 103 -4.31 -0.10 -23.44
C TRP A 103 -3.75 -0.20 -22.02
N PHE A 104 -3.53 -1.41 -21.50
CA PHE A 104 -3.11 -1.63 -20.13
C PHE A 104 -1.87 -2.54 -20.06
N ALA A 105 -0.90 -2.16 -19.24
CA ALA A 105 0.22 -3.02 -18.89
C ALA A 105 -0.18 -3.99 -17.76
N PRO A 106 0.45 -5.17 -17.67
CA PRO A 106 0.15 -6.13 -16.61
C PRO A 106 0.41 -5.54 -15.21
N PRO A 107 -0.23 -6.10 -14.16
CA PRO A 107 0.00 -5.67 -12.79
C PRO A 107 1.43 -5.96 -12.31
N GLY A 108 1.87 -5.25 -11.26
CA GLY A 108 3.18 -5.42 -10.65
C GLY A 108 4.26 -4.42 -11.10
N LEU A 109 3.89 -3.44 -11.93
CA LEU A 109 4.75 -2.30 -12.27
C LEU A 109 4.66 -1.16 -11.25
N ASP A 110 3.71 -1.25 -10.31
CA ASP A 110 3.38 -0.24 -9.31
C ASP A 110 4.14 -0.41 -7.99
N ILE A 111 4.82 -1.55 -7.79
CA ILE A 111 5.64 -1.84 -6.61
C ILE A 111 6.90 -2.63 -6.97
N THR A 112 7.96 -2.46 -6.19
CA THR A 112 9.19 -3.27 -6.27
C THR A 112 9.54 -3.85 -4.90
N ILE A 113 10.18 -5.03 -4.89
CA ILE A 113 10.71 -5.65 -3.67
C ILE A 113 11.99 -4.92 -3.26
N VAL A 114 12.13 -4.63 -1.97
CA VAL A 114 13.33 -4.00 -1.41
C VAL A 114 13.81 -4.82 -0.21
N MET A 115 15.12 -4.95 -0.05
CA MET A 115 15.69 -5.60 1.13
C MET A 115 15.69 -4.62 2.31
N PRO A 116 15.19 -5.01 3.48
CA PRO A 116 15.30 -4.20 4.68
C PRO A 116 16.77 -4.08 5.08
N TYR A 117 17.24 -2.84 5.20
CA TYR A 117 18.66 -2.59 5.44
C TYR A 117 19.03 -2.69 6.94
N ASP A 118 18.06 -2.52 7.83
CA ASP A 118 18.20 -2.63 9.29
C ASP A 118 17.69 -3.98 9.83
N TRP A 119 17.49 -4.96 8.94
CA TRP A 119 17.11 -6.31 9.34
C TRP A 119 18.27 -7.02 10.02
N VAL A 120 17.97 -7.65 11.15
CA VAL A 120 18.92 -8.43 11.96
C VAL A 120 18.47 -9.87 11.94
N GLU A 121 19.37 -10.82 11.68
CA GLU A 121 19.05 -12.25 11.59
C GLU A 121 18.54 -12.83 12.90
N GLU A 122 19.14 -12.42 14.02
CA GLU A 122 18.77 -12.84 15.36
C GLU A 122 18.47 -11.63 16.25
N PRO A 123 17.25 -11.06 16.19
CA PRO A 123 16.86 -10.00 17.11
C PRO A 123 16.91 -10.47 18.56
N HIS A 124 17.25 -9.56 19.49
CA HIS A 124 17.51 -9.92 20.88
C HIS A 124 16.38 -10.71 21.55
N PHE A 125 15.11 -10.40 21.26
CA PHE A 125 13.97 -11.08 21.86
C PHE A 125 13.91 -12.59 21.54
N ILE A 126 14.52 -13.03 20.44
CA ILE A 126 14.55 -14.45 20.05
C ILE A 126 15.44 -15.25 21.02
N ASN A 127 16.54 -14.64 21.47
CA ASN A 127 17.51 -15.28 22.36
C ASN A 127 16.94 -15.54 23.77
N ASP A 128 15.95 -14.75 24.18
CA ASP A 128 15.27 -14.89 25.46
C ASP A 128 14.28 -16.07 25.49
N VAL A 129 13.97 -16.67 24.33
CA VAL A 129 13.02 -17.79 24.22
C VAL A 129 13.74 -19.11 24.45
N TYR A 130 13.39 -19.82 25.53
CA TYR A 130 14.02 -21.10 25.89
C TYR A 130 13.65 -22.26 24.95
N ASP A 131 12.40 -22.33 24.49
CA ASP A 131 11.92 -23.42 23.63
C ASP A 131 12.57 -23.35 22.24
N ILE A 132 13.32 -24.40 21.88
CA ILE A 132 14.08 -24.47 20.63
C ILE A 132 13.20 -24.47 19.38
N LYS A 133 12.00 -25.06 19.43
CA LYS A 133 11.07 -25.10 18.30
C LYS A 133 10.46 -23.73 18.07
N LEU A 134 10.04 -23.07 19.14
CA LEU A 134 9.53 -21.70 19.06
C LEU A 134 10.61 -20.73 18.58
N ARG A 135 11.85 -20.90 19.05
CA ARG A 135 12.99 -20.11 18.56
C ARG A 135 13.19 -20.27 17.06
N GLY A 136 13.20 -21.51 16.56
CA GLY A 136 13.28 -21.81 15.13
C GLY A 136 12.17 -21.12 14.32
N TRP A 137 10.92 -21.24 14.78
CA TRP A 137 9.79 -20.56 14.15
C TRP A 137 9.92 -19.02 14.17
N LEU A 138 10.46 -18.42 15.23
CA LEU A 138 10.71 -16.98 15.30
C LEU A 138 11.80 -16.52 14.32
N HIS A 139 12.84 -17.33 14.08
CA HIS A 139 13.82 -17.03 13.03
C HIS A 139 13.17 -17.03 11.64
N ASP A 140 12.33 -18.03 11.35
CA ASP A 140 11.58 -18.09 10.09
C ASP A 140 10.64 -16.87 9.95
N LEU A 141 9.91 -16.53 11.02
CA LEU A 141 9.02 -15.36 11.06
C LEU A 141 9.78 -14.06 10.82
N ASN A 142 10.95 -13.86 11.46
CA ASN A 142 11.80 -12.71 11.23
C ASN A 142 12.29 -12.66 9.77
N GLY A 143 12.54 -13.82 9.15
CA GLY A 143 12.91 -13.93 7.74
C GLY A 143 11.85 -13.40 6.77
N ILE A 144 10.57 -13.43 7.15
CA ILE A 144 9.44 -12.99 6.30
C ILE A 144 9.51 -11.48 6.00
N TRP A 145 10.08 -10.65 6.88
CA TRP A 145 10.21 -9.20 6.63
C TRP A 145 10.92 -8.88 5.31
N LYS A 146 11.92 -9.70 4.94
CA LYS A 146 12.66 -9.58 3.67
C LYS A 146 11.78 -9.82 2.44
N LEU A 147 10.70 -10.60 2.60
CA LEU A 147 9.77 -10.94 1.53
C LEU A 147 8.61 -9.95 1.42
N LEU A 148 8.31 -9.19 2.47
CA LEU A 148 7.14 -8.30 2.52
C LEU A 148 7.47 -6.83 2.30
N LEU A 149 8.74 -6.42 2.40
CA LEU A 149 9.11 -5.03 2.19
C LEU A 149 9.00 -4.65 0.70
N ARG A 150 8.30 -3.55 0.43
CA ARG A 150 8.06 -2.99 -0.90
C ARG A 150 8.43 -1.51 -0.95
N LYS A 151 8.54 -0.99 -2.18
CA LYS A 151 8.65 0.44 -2.47
C LYS A 151 7.90 0.76 -3.75
N THR A 152 7.23 1.91 -3.79
CA THR A 152 6.66 2.44 -5.04
C THR A 152 7.77 2.95 -5.96
N PRO A 153 7.82 2.53 -7.23
CA PRO A 153 8.73 3.07 -8.24
C PRO A 153 8.53 4.57 -8.47
N GLU A 154 9.56 5.26 -8.95
CA GLU A 154 9.46 6.68 -9.27
C GLU A 154 8.46 6.96 -10.40
N ASP A 155 8.28 6.00 -11.31
CA ASP A 155 7.26 6.07 -12.37
C ASP A 155 5.82 6.22 -11.82
N VAL A 156 5.52 5.69 -10.62
CA VAL A 156 4.21 5.90 -9.97
C VAL A 156 4.03 7.35 -9.53
N LYS A 157 5.12 8.04 -9.20
CA LYS A 157 5.12 9.47 -8.86
C LYS A 157 5.00 10.33 -10.11
N GLU A 158 5.83 10.04 -11.12
CA GLU A 158 5.90 10.82 -12.36
C GLU A 158 4.64 10.67 -13.21
N ASN A 159 4.01 9.49 -13.17
CA ASN A 159 2.81 9.15 -13.93
C ASN A 159 1.65 8.73 -13.00
N ALA A 160 1.40 9.49 -11.93
CA ALA A 160 0.38 9.17 -10.91
C ALA A 160 -1.04 9.01 -11.47
N ASN A 161 -1.35 9.65 -12.61
CA ASN A 161 -2.61 9.49 -13.34
C ASN A 161 -2.69 8.19 -14.18
N ARG A 162 -1.71 7.29 -14.09
CA ARG A 162 -1.71 6.00 -14.80
C ARG A 162 -1.83 4.79 -13.87
N TYR A 163 -1.92 5.05 -12.56
CA TYR A 163 -1.87 4.02 -11.52
C TYR A 163 -2.96 4.24 -10.46
N SER A 164 -3.60 3.16 -10.02
CA SER A 164 -4.41 3.22 -8.80
C SER A 164 -3.56 3.30 -7.54
N GLN A 165 -2.30 2.84 -7.59
CA GLN A 165 -1.34 2.90 -6.50
C GLN A 165 -0.99 4.35 -6.17
N ILE A 166 -1.13 4.71 -4.90
CA ILE A 166 -0.68 5.99 -4.36
C ILE A 166 0.83 5.89 -4.14
N TYR A 167 1.57 6.89 -4.62
CA TYR A 167 3.01 6.98 -4.39
C TYR A 167 3.31 7.15 -2.90
N LEU A 168 4.27 6.37 -2.39
CA LEU A 168 4.79 6.52 -1.04
C LEU A 168 6.30 6.81 -1.09
N PRO A 169 6.79 7.87 -0.44
CA PRO A 169 8.19 8.26 -0.54
C PRO A 169 9.17 7.24 0.06
N ASN A 170 8.72 6.44 1.03
CA ASN A 170 9.55 5.48 1.74
C ASN A 170 9.11 4.02 1.50
N PRO A 171 9.99 3.04 1.73
CA PRO A 171 9.61 1.64 1.76
C PRO A 171 8.53 1.35 2.82
N PHE A 172 7.69 0.36 2.54
CA PHE A 172 6.62 -0.08 3.44
C PHE A 172 6.46 -1.59 3.36
N VAL A 173 5.90 -2.17 4.42
CA VAL A 173 5.60 -3.60 4.48
C VAL A 173 4.15 -3.84 4.06
N ILE A 174 3.91 -4.85 3.23
CA ILE A 174 2.58 -5.31 2.83
C ILE A 174 2.14 -6.50 3.70
N PRO A 175 0.83 -6.76 3.86
CA PRO A 175 0.35 -7.95 4.57
C PRO A 175 0.78 -9.28 3.92
N GLY A 176 0.97 -9.28 2.60
CA GLY A 176 1.41 -10.44 1.81
C GLY A 176 0.32 -11.04 0.91
N GLY A 177 0.67 -12.09 0.17
CA GLY A 177 -0.25 -12.74 -0.76
C GLY A 177 -0.69 -11.82 -1.90
N ARG A 178 -2.01 -11.60 -2.02
CA ARG A 178 -2.60 -10.75 -3.09
C ARG A 178 -2.53 -9.25 -2.82
N PHE A 179 -2.17 -8.86 -1.60
CA PHE A 179 -2.13 -7.47 -1.17
C PHE A 179 -0.79 -6.86 -1.56
N THR A 180 -0.81 -5.76 -2.31
CA THR A 180 0.38 -5.13 -2.87
C THR A 180 0.51 -3.66 -2.47
N GLU A 181 -0.26 -3.23 -1.48
CA GLU A 181 -0.35 -1.88 -0.99
C GLU A 181 -0.15 -1.83 0.55
N MET A 182 0.16 -0.64 1.06
CA MET A 182 0.25 -0.39 2.49
C MET A 182 -1.15 -0.27 3.07
N TYR A 183 -1.49 -1.04 4.09
CA TYR A 183 -2.80 -0.98 4.75
C TYR A 183 -2.72 -0.22 6.08
N TYR A 184 -3.72 0.62 6.35
CA TYR A 184 -3.71 1.54 7.48
C TYR A 184 -3.62 0.81 8.83
N TRP A 185 -4.65 0.06 9.20
CA TRP A 185 -4.72 -0.59 10.51
C TRP A 185 -3.69 -1.73 10.66
N ASP A 186 -3.39 -2.49 9.60
CA ASP A 186 -2.31 -3.50 9.58
C ASP A 186 -0.94 -2.90 9.87
N SER A 187 -0.72 -1.63 9.48
CA SER A 187 0.56 -0.95 9.69
C SER A 187 0.90 -0.82 11.18
N PHE A 188 -0.08 -0.71 12.07
CA PHE A 188 0.16 -0.65 13.52
C PHE A 188 0.86 -1.92 14.02
N TRP A 189 0.28 -3.08 13.76
CA TRP A 189 0.83 -4.38 14.18
C TRP A 189 2.17 -4.68 13.52
N THR A 190 2.30 -4.25 12.27
CA THR A 190 3.54 -4.38 11.52
C THR A 190 4.65 -3.53 12.14
N ILE A 191 4.37 -2.27 12.49
CA ILE A 191 5.32 -1.38 13.17
C ILE A 191 5.74 -1.96 14.52
N GLU A 192 4.81 -2.46 15.34
CA GLU A 192 5.14 -3.13 16.61
C GLU A 192 6.08 -4.33 16.40
N GLY A 193 5.79 -5.18 15.41
CA GLY A 193 6.65 -6.32 15.05
C GLY A 193 8.04 -5.89 14.59
N LEU A 194 8.13 -4.84 13.78
CA LEU A 194 9.41 -4.26 13.32
C LEU A 194 10.23 -3.71 14.50
N LEU A 195 9.59 -3.04 15.46
CA LEU A 195 10.25 -2.54 16.66
C LEU A 195 10.80 -3.68 17.54
N LEU A 196 10.03 -4.77 17.72
CA LEU A 196 10.51 -5.97 18.42
C LEU A 196 11.71 -6.61 17.70
N CYS A 197 11.72 -6.58 16.36
CA CYS A 197 12.81 -7.09 15.53
C CYS A 197 13.99 -6.12 15.38
N GLN A 198 14.01 -5.01 16.13
CA GLN A 198 15.05 -3.96 16.08
C GLN A 198 15.14 -3.23 14.72
N MET A 199 14.11 -3.32 13.89
CA MET A 199 14.02 -2.65 12.59
C MET A 199 13.47 -1.23 12.72
N HIS A 200 14.11 -0.43 13.59
CA HIS A 200 13.61 0.87 14.02
C HIS A 200 13.48 1.88 12.87
N HIS A 201 14.38 1.82 11.89
CA HIS A 201 14.27 2.76 10.79
C HIS A 201 13.21 2.31 9.79
N THR A 202 13.08 1.02 9.50
CA THR A 202 11.96 0.54 8.69
C THR A 202 10.62 0.92 9.33
N ALA A 203 10.48 0.78 10.65
CA ALA A 203 9.30 1.26 11.39
C ALA A 203 9.07 2.77 11.23
N ARG A 204 10.12 3.59 11.41
CA ARG A 204 10.06 5.05 11.20
C ARG A 204 9.60 5.41 9.79
N LYS A 205 10.12 4.73 8.78
CA LYS A 205 9.79 4.96 7.36
C LYS A 205 8.33 4.65 7.05
N MET A 206 7.75 3.62 7.67
CA MET A 206 6.31 3.36 7.58
C MET A 206 5.49 4.49 8.23
N ILE A 207 5.90 4.99 9.40
CA ILE A 207 5.22 6.12 10.06
C ILE A 207 5.29 7.38 9.18
N GLU A 208 6.45 7.66 8.58
CA GLU A 208 6.60 8.78 7.64
C GLU A 208 5.69 8.65 6.41
N ASN A 209 5.42 7.43 5.92
CA ASN A 209 4.42 7.20 4.87
C ASN A 209 2.99 7.48 5.35
N LEU A 210 2.62 7.10 6.57
CA LEU A 210 1.31 7.43 7.14
C LEU A 210 1.13 8.96 7.26
N LEU A 211 2.16 9.67 7.71
CA LEU A 211 2.16 11.13 7.77
C LEU A 211 2.10 11.76 6.39
N HIS A 212 2.76 11.17 5.39
CA HIS A 212 2.67 11.60 4.01
C HIS A 212 1.22 11.49 3.50
N LEU A 213 0.56 10.35 3.69
CA LEU A 213 -0.84 10.16 3.31
C LEU A 213 -1.76 11.16 4.01
N MET A 214 -1.60 11.34 5.32
CA MET A 214 -2.36 12.33 6.10
C MET A 214 -2.19 13.74 5.54
N LYS A 215 -0.96 14.14 5.18
CA LYS A 215 -0.67 15.47 4.61
C LYS A 215 -1.27 15.64 3.21
N GLN A 216 -1.30 14.59 2.40
CA GLN A 216 -1.82 14.65 1.03
C GLN A 216 -3.36 14.60 0.97
N TYR A 217 -3.98 13.73 1.76
CA TYR A 217 -5.42 13.43 1.65
C TYR A 217 -6.26 13.95 2.83
N GLY A 218 -5.63 14.56 3.85
CA GLY A 218 -6.31 14.99 5.09
C GLY A 218 -6.76 13.82 5.99
N HIS A 219 -6.50 12.58 5.59
CA HIS A 219 -6.74 11.34 6.33
C HIS A 219 -5.80 10.25 5.80
N ILE A 220 -5.77 9.10 6.48
CA ILE A 220 -5.04 7.92 5.99
C ILE A 220 -6.07 6.99 5.31
N PRO A 221 -5.95 6.73 3.99
CA PRO A 221 -6.85 5.79 3.31
C PRO A 221 -6.65 4.37 3.82
N ASN A 222 -7.65 3.51 3.64
CA ASN A 222 -7.59 2.12 4.12
C ASN A 222 -6.38 1.36 3.57
N GLY A 223 -6.08 1.58 2.28
CA GLY A 223 -4.87 1.11 1.62
C GLY A 223 -4.23 2.23 0.81
N SER A 224 -2.96 2.10 0.42
CA SER A 224 -2.29 3.05 -0.49
C SER A 224 -2.74 2.90 -1.96
N ARG A 225 -4.05 2.79 -2.19
CA ARG A 225 -4.70 2.82 -3.50
C ARG A 225 -5.86 3.81 -3.49
N LYS A 226 -6.20 4.34 -4.66
CA LYS A 226 -7.18 5.42 -4.83
C LYS A 226 -8.66 5.01 -4.62
N TYR A 227 -8.96 3.72 -4.45
CA TYR A 227 -10.32 3.18 -4.29
C TYR A 227 -10.63 2.74 -2.86
#